data_AF-A0A0D1JXI9-F1
#
_entry.id   AF-A0A0D1JXI9-F1
#
_cell.length_a   1.000
_cell.length_b   1.000
_cell.length_c   1.000
_cell.angle_alpha   90.00
_cell.angle_beta   90.00
_cell.angle_gamma   90.00
#
_symmetry.space_group_name_H-M   'P 1'
#
loop_
_entity.id
_entity.type
_entity.pdbx_description
1 polymer ?
#
loop_
_entity_poly.entity_id
_entity_poly.type
_entity_poly.pdbx_seq_one_letter_code
_entity_poly.pdbx_strand_id
1 'polypeptide(L)'
;MSEEMRRAVAEQVRTSLAIENALSRPQARAFVRCLQTTWQVPTIHWSARESESQLSDARRLLHAAHIFRTVDGPTCPGAIDCYRRTGELLEWLARADDGLRTIVPIELLAAGAYQLGGLPAMAAGLLAQVPSDQDGVSLLAAFLRADFDDVIARAANFWSEHPHLTQPDQGTLLATALLESDEAGEDGDRVTWYFTIELVRTVGLIADCLRRGDDPRLDRAMAKLRALDEMAARTFSDDAALVLSLIRDVADRFVAASIYKPLRALAVLRPERLSKLTDYARDQFSRGRGILWTSQLQGLERLLRDDSFALCTPTGSGKTLVANMAIVKELLLRAEPAAIGPLALYIVPSRALANEVEAKLTSELGRECLITGLYGGADWGITDAWLTTDRPVVLIATCRRLQS
;
A
#
# COMPACT_ATOMS: atom_id res chain seq x y z
N MET A 1 -4.12 -25.50 -22.09
CA MET A 1 -3.81 -24.24 -22.80
C MET A 1 -2.39 -23.85 -22.43
N SER A 2 -1.47 -23.64 -23.39
CA SER A 2 -0.08 -23.23 -23.10
C SER A 2 -0.04 -21.83 -22.48
N GLU A 3 0.98 -21.54 -21.69
CA GLU A 3 1.16 -20.21 -21.06
C GLU A 3 1.22 -19.08 -22.11
N GLU A 4 1.85 -19.34 -23.25
CA GLU A 4 1.88 -18.41 -24.39
C GLU A 4 0.48 -18.08 -24.92
N MET A 5 -0.40 -19.08 -25.02
CA MET A 5 -1.77 -18.86 -25.46
C MET A 5 -2.60 -18.09 -24.42
N ARG A 6 -2.39 -18.35 -23.12
CA ARG A 6 -3.02 -17.55 -22.04
C ARG A 6 -2.61 -16.10 -22.14
N ARG A 7 -1.31 -15.86 -22.30
CA ARG A 7 -0.72 -14.53 -22.41
C ARG A 7 -1.24 -13.79 -23.64
N ALA A 8 -1.35 -14.46 -24.79
CA ALA A 8 -1.89 -13.87 -26.01
C ALA A 8 -3.36 -13.42 -25.84
N VAL A 9 -4.19 -14.21 -25.17
CA VAL A 9 -5.58 -13.84 -24.86
C VAL A 9 -5.63 -12.63 -23.93
N ALA A 10 -4.79 -12.60 -22.88
CA ALA A 10 -4.71 -11.46 -21.98
C ALA A 10 -4.26 -10.16 -22.70
N GLU A 11 -3.33 -10.29 -23.64
CA GLU A 11 -2.85 -9.17 -24.47
C GLU A 11 -3.94 -8.64 -25.41
N GLN A 12 -4.79 -9.50 -25.96
CA GLN A 12 -5.95 -9.06 -26.75
C GLN A 12 -6.96 -8.24 -25.91
N VAL A 13 -7.16 -8.64 -24.65
CA VAL A 13 -8.01 -7.88 -23.71
C VAL A 13 -7.35 -6.53 -23.36
N ARG A 14 -6.05 -6.53 -23.04
CA ARG A 14 -5.31 -5.30 -22.72
C ARG A 14 -5.33 -4.30 -23.87
N THR A 15 -5.02 -4.75 -25.08
CA THR A 15 -4.97 -3.90 -26.27
C THR A 15 -6.33 -3.35 -26.69
N SER A 16 -7.42 -4.01 -26.33
CA SER A 16 -8.78 -3.52 -26.62
C SER A 16 -9.34 -2.59 -25.55
N LEU A 17 -9.00 -2.81 -24.27
CA LEU A 17 -9.67 -2.13 -23.15
C LEU A 17 -8.73 -1.25 -22.30
N ALA A 18 -7.44 -1.57 -22.20
CA ALA A 18 -6.49 -0.93 -21.28
C ALA A 18 -5.28 -0.32 -21.99
N ILE A 19 -5.53 0.43 -23.09
CA ILE A 19 -4.49 1.26 -23.70
C ILE A 19 -4.19 2.44 -22.78
N GLU A 20 -2.91 2.65 -22.48
CA GLU A 20 -2.45 3.77 -21.68
C GLU A 20 -2.75 5.10 -22.39
N ASN A 21 -3.24 6.10 -21.65
CA ASN A 21 -3.56 7.44 -22.15
C ASN A 21 -4.60 7.51 -23.29
N ALA A 22 -5.35 6.44 -23.53
CA ALA A 22 -6.44 6.42 -24.51
C ALA A 22 -7.71 5.84 -23.90
N LEU A 23 -8.85 6.50 -24.18
CA LEU A 23 -10.17 6.02 -23.82
C LEU A 23 -10.91 5.56 -25.07
N SER A 24 -11.52 4.39 -25.00
CA SER A 24 -12.53 4.00 -25.99
C SER A 24 -13.78 4.87 -25.84
N ARG A 25 -14.63 4.91 -26.87
CA ARG A 25 -15.86 5.70 -26.83
C ARG A 25 -16.77 5.35 -25.63
N PRO A 26 -17.00 4.07 -25.28
CA PRO A 26 -17.73 3.71 -24.06
C PRO A 26 -17.09 4.24 -22.77
N GLN A 27 -15.76 4.12 -22.66
CA GLN A 27 -15.01 4.59 -21.48
C GLN A 27 -15.08 6.11 -21.32
N ALA A 28 -14.91 6.86 -22.41
CA ALA A 28 -15.02 8.31 -22.40
C ALA A 28 -16.43 8.76 -21.98
N ARG A 29 -17.49 8.05 -22.44
CA ARG A 29 -18.87 8.31 -22.00
C ARG A 29 -19.05 8.04 -20.51
N ALA A 30 -18.53 6.91 -20.00
CA ALA A 30 -18.59 6.58 -18.58
C ALA A 30 -17.91 7.64 -17.71
N PHE A 31 -16.69 8.06 -18.10
CA PHE A 31 -15.95 9.12 -17.43
C PHE A 31 -16.71 10.45 -17.41
N VAL A 32 -17.23 10.89 -18.56
CA VAL A 32 -18.01 12.14 -18.65
C VAL A 32 -19.25 12.07 -17.76
N ARG A 33 -19.95 10.94 -17.76
CA ARG A 33 -21.13 10.75 -16.90
C ARG A 33 -20.78 10.82 -15.42
N CYS A 34 -19.71 10.14 -14.99
CA CYS A 34 -19.20 10.22 -13.62
C CYS A 34 -18.96 11.67 -13.19
N LEU A 35 -18.32 12.49 -14.04
CA LEU A 35 -18.12 13.91 -13.76
C LEU A 35 -19.44 14.68 -13.67
N GLN A 36 -20.38 14.43 -14.58
CA GLN A 36 -21.69 15.09 -14.57
C GLN A 36 -22.48 14.78 -13.29
N THR A 37 -22.49 13.51 -12.85
CA THR A 37 -23.10 13.11 -11.58
C THR A 37 -22.42 13.81 -10.40
N THR A 38 -21.08 13.82 -10.37
CA THR A 38 -20.30 14.45 -9.30
C THR A 38 -20.57 15.97 -9.22
N TRP A 39 -20.73 16.64 -10.36
CA TRP A 39 -21.04 18.06 -10.44
C TRP A 39 -22.53 18.38 -10.31
N GLN A 40 -23.38 17.37 -10.16
CA GLN A 40 -24.83 17.51 -10.04
C GLN A 40 -25.47 18.24 -11.24
N VAL A 41 -24.99 17.95 -12.45
CA VAL A 41 -25.52 18.49 -13.72
C VAL A 41 -26.25 17.41 -14.51
N PRO A 42 -27.12 17.77 -15.48
CA PRO A 42 -27.81 16.78 -16.31
C PRO A 42 -26.83 15.82 -16.99
N THR A 43 -27.05 14.52 -16.78
CA THR A 43 -26.20 13.46 -17.31
C THR A 43 -26.53 13.13 -18.76
N ILE A 44 -25.55 12.64 -19.52
CA ILE A 44 -25.80 12.04 -20.83
C ILE A 44 -26.80 10.86 -20.74
N HIS A 45 -27.49 10.57 -21.85
CA HIS A 45 -28.32 9.37 -21.93
C HIS A 45 -27.46 8.12 -21.68
N TRP A 46 -27.88 7.33 -20.70
CA TRP A 46 -27.18 6.15 -20.23
C TRP A 46 -28.17 5.05 -19.84
N SER A 47 -27.91 3.83 -20.30
CA SER A 47 -28.74 2.66 -20.03
C SER A 47 -28.07 1.72 -19.02
N ALA A 48 -28.87 0.93 -18.30
CA ALA A 48 -28.35 -0.10 -17.38
C ALA A 48 -27.40 -1.08 -18.09
N ARG A 49 -27.67 -1.41 -19.36
CA ARG A 49 -26.79 -2.25 -20.20
C ARG A 49 -25.40 -1.65 -20.39
N GLU A 50 -25.28 -0.32 -20.45
CA GLU A 50 -23.96 0.34 -20.53
C GLU A 50 -23.18 0.14 -19.23
N SER A 51 -23.83 0.24 -18.05
CA SER A 51 -23.19 -0.04 -16.75
C SER A 51 -22.75 -1.50 -16.64
N GLU A 52 -23.61 -2.45 -17.01
CA GLU A 52 -23.29 -3.89 -17.04
C GLU A 52 -22.13 -4.21 -17.99
N SER A 53 -22.08 -3.54 -19.15
CA SER A 53 -20.97 -3.69 -20.10
C SER A 53 -19.65 -3.20 -19.50
N GLN A 54 -19.65 -2.03 -18.83
CA GLN A 54 -18.43 -1.52 -18.18
C GLN A 54 -17.97 -2.42 -17.02
N LEU A 55 -18.91 -2.95 -16.23
CA LEU A 55 -18.59 -3.92 -15.18
C LEU A 55 -18.00 -5.21 -15.76
N SER A 56 -18.56 -5.71 -16.87
CA SER A 56 -18.02 -6.87 -17.60
C SER A 56 -16.62 -6.62 -18.17
N ASP A 57 -16.36 -5.41 -18.71
CA ASP A 57 -15.04 -5.01 -19.17
C ASP A 57 -14.02 -4.99 -18.00
N ALA A 58 -14.42 -4.45 -16.84
CA ALA A 58 -13.58 -4.44 -15.64
C ALA A 58 -13.24 -5.86 -15.15
N ARG A 59 -14.23 -6.77 -15.10
CA ARG A 59 -13.98 -8.19 -14.74
C ARG A 59 -13.03 -8.88 -15.72
N ARG A 60 -13.19 -8.64 -17.03
CA ARG A 60 -12.28 -9.18 -18.07
C ARG A 60 -10.84 -8.67 -17.88
N LEU A 61 -10.68 -7.40 -17.53
CA LEU A 61 -9.38 -6.82 -17.22
C LEU A 61 -8.76 -7.41 -15.95
N LEU A 62 -9.53 -7.68 -14.90
CA LEU A 62 -9.03 -8.37 -13.70
C LEU A 62 -8.51 -9.78 -14.04
N HIS A 63 -9.24 -10.55 -14.83
CA HIS A 63 -8.77 -11.87 -15.28
C HIS A 63 -7.51 -11.77 -16.14
N ALA A 64 -7.44 -10.81 -17.06
CA ALA A 64 -6.24 -10.56 -17.86
C ALA A 64 -5.04 -10.18 -16.98
N ALA A 65 -5.26 -9.31 -15.98
CA ALA A 65 -4.24 -8.91 -15.02
C ALA A 65 -3.72 -10.09 -14.20
N HIS A 66 -4.60 -11.00 -13.76
CA HIS A 66 -4.22 -12.22 -13.07
C HIS A 66 -3.37 -13.15 -13.95
N ILE A 67 -3.72 -13.31 -15.23
CA ILE A 67 -2.91 -14.07 -16.19
C ILE A 67 -1.51 -13.45 -16.33
N PHE A 68 -1.43 -12.15 -16.59
CA PHE A 68 -0.15 -11.44 -16.69
C PHE A 68 0.68 -11.58 -15.42
N ARG A 69 0.07 -11.45 -14.24
CA ARG A 69 0.76 -11.60 -12.95
C ARG A 69 1.32 -13.01 -12.77
N THR A 70 0.60 -14.02 -13.22
CA THR A 70 1.00 -15.43 -13.09
C THR A 70 2.11 -15.80 -14.07
N VAL A 71 2.03 -15.32 -15.32
CA VAL A 71 2.98 -15.68 -16.39
C VAL A 71 4.22 -14.78 -16.39
N ASP A 72 4.03 -13.46 -16.31
CA ASP A 72 5.09 -12.46 -16.47
C ASP A 72 5.55 -11.85 -15.12
N GLY A 73 4.90 -12.23 -14.02
CA GLY A 73 5.18 -11.73 -12.67
C GLY A 73 4.37 -10.50 -12.26
N PRO A 74 4.37 -10.14 -10.96
CA PRO A 74 3.44 -9.15 -10.38
C PRO A 74 3.70 -7.70 -10.77
N THR A 75 4.90 -7.38 -11.27
CA THR A 75 5.30 -6.01 -11.64
C THR A 75 5.29 -5.79 -13.15
N CYS A 76 4.73 -6.72 -13.92
CA CYS A 76 4.71 -6.60 -15.37
C CYS A 76 3.78 -5.43 -15.81
N PRO A 77 4.18 -4.65 -16.83
CA PRO A 77 3.37 -3.53 -17.30
C PRO A 77 1.95 -3.94 -17.71
N GLY A 78 1.80 -5.12 -18.33
CA GLY A 78 0.50 -5.61 -18.79
C GLY A 78 -0.53 -5.78 -17.66
N ALA A 79 -0.10 -6.33 -16.51
CA ALA A 79 -0.97 -6.42 -15.34
C ALA A 79 -1.29 -5.03 -14.77
N ILE A 80 -0.29 -4.16 -14.67
CA ILE A 80 -0.45 -2.80 -14.13
C ILE A 80 -1.46 -2.00 -14.95
N ASP A 81 -1.37 -2.03 -16.28
CA ASP A 81 -2.30 -1.33 -17.17
C ASP A 81 -3.74 -1.83 -16.98
N CYS A 82 -3.91 -3.16 -16.90
CA CYS A 82 -5.22 -3.77 -16.68
C CYS A 82 -5.80 -3.37 -15.32
N TYR A 83 -4.99 -3.39 -14.26
CA TYR A 83 -5.42 -2.97 -12.92
C TYR A 83 -5.78 -1.48 -12.86
N ARG A 84 -4.98 -0.60 -13.47
CA ARG A 84 -5.28 0.84 -13.53
C ARG A 84 -6.62 1.10 -14.22
N ARG A 85 -6.80 0.53 -15.41
CA ARG A 85 -8.06 0.70 -16.16
C ARG A 85 -9.25 0.11 -15.43
N THR A 86 -9.07 -1.03 -14.76
CA THR A 86 -10.12 -1.63 -13.91
C THR A 86 -10.53 -0.66 -12.80
N GLY A 87 -9.55 -0.10 -12.07
CA GLY A 87 -9.82 0.86 -11.00
C GLY A 87 -10.62 2.07 -11.50
N GLU A 88 -10.24 2.62 -12.65
CA GLU A 88 -10.93 3.75 -13.29
C GLU A 88 -12.38 3.40 -13.66
N LEU A 89 -12.59 2.27 -14.35
CA LEU A 89 -13.92 1.82 -14.74
C LEU A 89 -14.85 1.66 -13.54
N LEU A 90 -14.36 0.99 -12.48
CA LEU A 90 -15.15 0.73 -11.29
C LEU A 90 -15.38 2.00 -10.46
N GLU A 91 -14.41 2.91 -10.38
CA GLU A 91 -14.60 4.22 -9.75
C GLU A 91 -15.67 5.05 -10.46
N TRP A 92 -15.68 5.07 -11.80
CA TRP A 92 -16.68 5.81 -12.56
C TRP A 92 -18.09 5.24 -12.34
N LEU A 93 -18.22 3.92 -12.26
CA LEU A 93 -19.48 3.26 -11.95
C LEU A 93 -19.93 3.55 -10.51
N ALA A 94 -19.01 3.53 -9.54
CA ALA A 94 -19.30 3.83 -8.14
C ALA A 94 -19.80 5.26 -7.96
N ARG A 95 -19.10 6.24 -8.54
CA ARG A 95 -19.48 7.65 -8.44
C ARG A 95 -20.75 8.02 -9.20
N ALA A 96 -21.10 7.23 -10.22
CA ALA A 96 -22.35 7.41 -10.94
C ALA A 96 -23.58 6.88 -10.20
N ASP A 97 -23.38 6.16 -9.08
CA ASP A 97 -24.42 5.51 -8.26
C ASP A 97 -25.35 4.60 -9.10
N ASP A 98 -24.74 3.72 -9.90
CA ASP A 98 -25.47 2.91 -10.90
C ASP A 98 -26.32 1.78 -10.31
N GLY A 99 -26.42 1.68 -8.98
CA GLY A 99 -27.27 0.68 -8.31
C GLY A 99 -26.96 -0.76 -8.73
N LEU A 100 -25.72 -1.04 -9.13
CA LEU A 100 -25.29 -2.37 -9.55
C LEU A 100 -25.42 -3.32 -8.37
N ARG A 101 -26.28 -4.34 -8.50
CA ARG A 101 -26.47 -5.38 -7.47
C ARG A 101 -25.27 -6.32 -7.47
N THR A 102 -24.18 -5.92 -6.81
CA THR A 102 -23.04 -6.79 -6.53
C THR A 102 -23.11 -7.27 -5.08
N ILE A 103 -22.61 -8.50 -4.84
CA ILE A 103 -22.54 -9.06 -3.48
C ILE A 103 -21.53 -8.28 -2.63
N VAL A 104 -20.52 -7.68 -3.26
CA VAL A 104 -19.48 -6.88 -2.59
C VAL A 104 -19.46 -5.47 -3.18
N PRO A 105 -19.21 -4.42 -2.37
CA PRO A 105 -19.07 -3.05 -2.87
C PRO A 105 -18.00 -2.93 -3.96
N ILE A 106 -18.37 -2.30 -5.07
CA ILE A 106 -17.49 -2.13 -6.25
C ILE A 106 -16.28 -1.25 -5.94
N GLU A 107 -16.35 -0.43 -4.89
CA GLU A 107 -15.28 0.43 -4.41
C GLU A 107 -14.13 -0.37 -3.79
N LEU A 108 -14.41 -1.53 -3.18
CA LEU A 108 -13.36 -2.45 -2.72
C LEU A 108 -12.60 -3.04 -3.90
N LEU A 109 -13.32 -3.46 -4.95
CA LEU A 109 -12.70 -3.97 -6.19
C LEU A 109 -11.86 -2.87 -6.86
N ALA A 110 -12.40 -1.65 -6.97
CA ALA A 110 -11.71 -0.50 -7.54
C ALA A 110 -10.45 -0.15 -6.75
N ALA A 111 -10.53 -0.11 -5.43
CA ALA A 111 -9.41 0.21 -4.56
C ALA A 111 -8.32 -0.88 -4.59
N GLY A 112 -8.71 -2.16 -4.60
CA GLY A 112 -7.78 -3.27 -4.80
C GLY A 112 -7.06 -3.18 -6.15
N ALA A 113 -7.80 -2.89 -7.22
CA ALA A 113 -7.23 -2.67 -8.54
C ALA A 113 -6.28 -1.45 -8.56
N TYR A 114 -6.64 -0.33 -7.94
CA TYR A 114 -5.74 0.83 -7.85
C TYR A 114 -4.47 0.55 -7.04
N GLN A 115 -4.59 -0.18 -5.93
CA GLN A 115 -3.43 -0.61 -5.16
C GLN A 115 -2.48 -1.42 -6.04
N LEU A 116 -2.98 -2.41 -6.79
CA LEU A 116 -2.15 -3.23 -7.69
C LEU A 116 -1.65 -2.47 -8.92
N GLY A 117 -2.43 -1.53 -9.43
CA GLY A 117 -2.07 -0.61 -10.52
C GLY A 117 -1.05 0.46 -10.12
N GLY A 118 -0.63 0.51 -8.85
CA GLY A 118 0.38 1.45 -8.37
C GLY A 118 -0.13 2.86 -8.10
N LEU A 119 -1.43 3.00 -7.82
CA LEU A 119 -2.10 4.26 -7.51
C LEU A 119 -2.72 4.20 -6.08
N PRO A 120 -1.92 3.99 -5.02
CA PRO A 120 -2.42 3.84 -3.66
C PRO A 120 -3.19 5.07 -3.14
N ALA A 121 -2.83 6.28 -3.61
CA ALA A 121 -3.54 7.51 -3.25
C ALA A 121 -4.98 7.53 -3.81
N MET A 122 -5.20 7.00 -5.01
CA MET A 122 -6.54 6.88 -5.60
C MET A 122 -7.37 5.86 -4.83
N ALA A 123 -6.78 4.70 -4.51
CA ALA A 123 -7.43 3.69 -3.67
C ALA A 123 -7.87 4.27 -2.32
N ALA A 124 -6.98 5.00 -1.64
CA ALA A 124 -7.28 5.58 -0.35
C ALA A 124 -8.30 6.72 -0.41
N GLY A 125 -8.21 7.58 -1.43
CA GLY A 125 -9.16 8.67 -1.65
C GLY A 125 -10.57 8.17 -1.97
N LEU A 126 -10.69 7.10 -2.76
CA LEU A 126 -11.96 6.45 -3.06
C LEU A 126 -12.61 5.89 -1.79
N LEU A 127 -11.87 5.07 -1.04
CA LEU A 127 -12.41 4.42 0.16
C LEU A 127 -12.72 5.38 1.30
N ALA A 128 -12.05 6.53 1.37
CA ALA A 128 -12.35 7.56 2.37
C ALA A 128 -13.71 8.26 2.13
N GLN A 129 -14.25 8.18 0.91
CA GLN A 129 -15.51 8.83 0.52
C GLN A 129 -16.72 7.90 0.62
N VAL A 130 -16.50 6.61 0.90
CA VAL A 130 -17.54 5.58 0.92
C VAL A 130 -17.84 5.24 2.38
N PRO A 131 -18.90 5.80 2.98
CA PRO A 131 -19.35 5.33 4.27
C PRO A 131 -19.84 3.88 4.13
N SER A 132 -19.45 3.02 5.07
CA SER A 132 -20.00 1.68 5.16
C SER A 132 -20.44 1.41 6.58
N ASP A 133 -21.70 1.01 6.72
CA ASP A 133 -22.27 0.55 7.99
C ASP A 133 -21.91 -0.92 8.27
N GLN A 134 -21.18 -1.57 7.36
CA GLN A 134 -20.77 -2.97 7.49
C GLN A 134 -19.33 -3.07 7.99
N ASP A 135 -19.13 -3.74 9.12
CA ASP A 135 -17.82 -3.89 9.75
C ASP A 135 -16.81 -4.60 8.86
N GLY A 136 -17.24 -5.65 8.14
CA GLY A 136 -16.38 -6.39 7.22
C GLY A 136 -15.86 -5.54 6.06
N VAL A 137 -16.73 -4.73 5.45
CA VAL A 137 -16.35 -3.78 4.38
C VAL A 137 -15.38 -2.75 4.93
N SER A 138 -15.65 -2.21 6.12
CA SER A 138 -14.79 -1.21 6.74
C SER A 138 -13.40 -1.76 7.10
N LEU A 139 -13.31 -3.02 7.55
CA LEU A 139 -12.04 -3.72 7.80
C LEU A 139 -11.22 -3.86 6.50
N LEU A 140 -11.83 -4.34 5.42
CA LEU A 140 -11.15 -4.50 4.14
C LEU A 140 -10.79 -3.15 3.52
N ALA A 141 -11.62 -2.13 3.69
CA ALA A 141 -11.32 -0.77 3.26
C ALA A 141 -10.10 -0.19 4.01
N ALA A 142 -10.05 -0.34 5.33
CA ALA A 142 -8.88 0.06 6.13
C ALA A 142 -7.60 -0.67 5.67
N PHE A 143 -7.71 -1.98 5.39
CA PHE A 143 -6.60 -2.77 4.87
C PHE A 143 -6.12 -2.27 3.51
N LEU A 144 -7.03 -2.07 2.55
CA LEU A 144 -6.71 -1.54 1.22
C LEU A 144 -6.18 -0.10 1.26
N ARG A 145 -6.49 0.68 2.31
CA ARG A 145 -5.91 2.01 2.56
C ARG A 145 -4.49 1.95 3.14
N ALA A 146 -3.99 0.76 3.48
CA ALA A 146 -2.78 0.54 4.28
C ALA A 146 -2.86 1.23 5.66
N ASP A 147 -4.07 1.41 6.19
CA ASP A 147 -4.34 1.97 7.52
C ASP A 147 -4.34 0.82 8.54
N PHE A 148 -3.13 0.31 8.84
CA PHE A 148 -2.99 -0.87 9.70
C PHE A 148 -3.42 -0.62 11.15
N ASP A 149 -3.40 0.63 11.61
CA ASP A 149 -3.93 0.98 12.94
C ASP A 149 -5.44 0.76 13.00
N ASP A 150 -6.18 1.25 12.00
CA ASP A 150 -7.63 1.04 11.94
C ASP A 150 -7.96 -0.44 11.71
N VAL A 151 -7.17 -1.17 10.92
CA VAL A 151 -7.33 -2.64 10.77
C VAL A 151 -7.19 -3.36 12.11
N ILE A 152 -6.14 -3.05 12.88
CA ILE A 152 -5.89 -3.69 14.18
C ILE A 152 -7.01 -3.32 15.17
N ALA A 153 -7.45 -2.06 15.19
CA ALA A 153 -8.53 -1.60 16.06
C ALA A 153 -9.84 -2.32 15.76
N ARG A 154 -10.21 -2.44 14.47
CA ARG A 154 -11.43 -3.15 14.04
C ARG A 154 -11.37 -4.63 14.33
N ALA A 155 -10.22 -5.27 14.06
CA ALA A 155 -10.03 -6.68 14.40
C ALA A 155 -10.15 -6.89 15.93
N ALA A 156 -9.54 -6.01 16.73
CA ALA A 156 -9.64 -6.07 18.19
C ALA A 156 -11.08 -5.92 18.69
N ASN A 157 -11.86 -5.00 18.11
CA ASN A 157 -13.28 -4.85 18.43
C ASN A 157 -14.05 -6.14 18.14
N PHE A 158 -13.87 -6.73 16.96
CA PHE A 158 -14.48 -8.01 16.61
C PHE A 158 -14.15 -9.12 17.63
N TRP A 159 -12.88 -9.24 18.04
CA TRP A 159 -12.48 -10.24 19.05
C TRP A 159 -13.03 -9.95 20.45
N SER A 160 -13.22 -8.67 20.79
CA SER A 160 -13.82 -8.28 22.07
C SER A 160 -15.29 -8.66 22.19
N GLU A 161 -16.01 -8.62 21.06
CA GLU A 161 -17.42 -9.04 20.96
C GLU A 161 -17.55 -10.57 20.89
N HIS A 162 -16.50 -11.26 20.40
CA HIS A 162 -16.48 -12.71 20.22
C HIS A 162 -15.36 -13.41 21.00
N PRO A 163 -15.27 -13.26 22.34
CA PRO A 163 -14.16 -13.78 23.13
C PRO A 163 -14.07 -15.31 23.09
N HIS A 164 -15.20 -16.00 22.91
CA HIS A 164 -15.28 -17.45 22.78
C HIS A 164 -14.51 -17.99 21.55
N LEU A 165 -14.29 -17.18 20.52
CA LEU A 165 -13.57 -17.54 19.29
C LEU A 165 -12.05 -17.36 19.38
N THR A 166 -11.54 -16.88 20.52
CA THR A 166 -10.10 -16.58 20.71
C THR A 166 -9.32 -17.71 21.39
N GLN A 167 -10.01 -18.76 21.84
CA GLN A 167 -9.38 -19.89 22.52
C GLN A 167 -8.45 -20.67 21.56
N PRO A 168 -7.39 -21.31 22.09
CA PRO A 168 -6.59 -22.27 21.33
C PRO A 168 -7.50 -23.31 20.65
N ASP A 169 -7.10 -23.77 19.47
CA ASP A 169 -7.79 -24.82 18.68
C ASP A 169 -9.19 -24.48 18.14
N GLN A 170 -9.75 -23.29 18.42
CA GLN A 170 -11.06 -22.91 17.89
C GLN A 170 -11.13 -22.89 16.36
N GLY A 171 -10.03 -22.52 15.68
CA GLY A 171 -9.97 -22.61 14.22
C GLY A 171 -10.13 -24.06 13.72
N THR A 172 -9.56 -25.02 14.44
CA THR A 172 -9.69 -26.45 14.14
C THR A 172 -11.10 -26.94 14.45
N LEU A 173 -11.67 -26.55 15.59
CA LEU A 173 -13.03 -26.92 15.99
C LEU A 173 -14.10 -26.40 15.02
N LEU A 174 -13.95 -25.15 14.56
CA LEU A 174 -14.83 -24.59 13.54
C LEU A 174 -14.68 -25.34 12.23
N ALA A 175 -13.45 -25.68 11.82
CA ALA A 175 -13.21 -26.44 10.60
C ALA A 175 -13.75 -27.88 10.67
N THR A 176 -13.66 -28.56 11.81
CA THR A 176 -14.26 -29.89 12.01
C THR A 176 -15.78 -29.82 12.02
N ALA A 177 -16.35 -28.78 12.63
CA ALA A 177 -17.80 -28.56 12.63
C ALA A 177 -18.38 -28.30 11.23
N LEU A 178 -17.56 -27.89 10.24
CA LEU A 178 -17.94 -27.80 8.84
C LEU A 178 -17.91 -29.15 8.11
N LEU A 179 -17.13 -30.12 8.60
CA LEU A 179 -16.99 -31.45 7.99
C LEU A 179 -17.99 -32.46 8.56
N GLU A 180 -18.50 -32.21 9.77
CA GLU A 180 -19.42 -33.08 10.49
C GLU A 180 -20.91 -32.76 10.25
N SER A 181 -21.24 -31.72 9.47
CA SER A 181 -22.63 -31.38 9.15
C SER A 181 -23.14 -32.21 7.97
N ASP A 182 -24.14 -33.06 8.23
CA ASP A 182 -24.85 -33.88 7.23
C ASP A 182 -26.07 -33.15 6.60
N GLU A 183 -26.38 -31.92 7.05
CA GLU A 183 -27.55 -31.14 6.60
C GLU A 183 -27.18 -30.06 5.56
N ALA A 184 -27.31 -30.41 4.28
CA ALA A 184 -26.93 -29.64 3.09
C ALA A 184 -27.51 -28.20 2.95
N GLY A 185 -28.35 -27.74 3.89
CA GLY A 185 -28.96 -26.40 3.90
C GLY A 185 -28.30 -25.39 4.86
N GLU A 186 -27.72 -25.83 5.98
CA GLU A 186 -27.06 -24.95 6.96
C GLU A 186 -25.57 -24.71 6.67
N ASP A 187 -24.98 -25.50 5.76
CA ASP A 187 -23.54 -25.46 5.47
C ASP A 187 -23.09 -24.11 4.89
N GLY A 188 -23.92 -23.45 4.07
CA GLY A 188 -23.57 -22.19 3.42
C GLY A 188 -23.30 -21.06 4.42
N ASP A 189 -24.14 -20.92 5.45
CA ASP A 189 -23.99 -19.89 6.48
C ASP A 189 -22.81 -20.20 7.41
N ARG A 190 -22.60 -21.47 7.76
CA ARG A 190 -21.46 -21.90 8.58
C ARG A 190 -20.13 -21.67 7.87
N VAL A 191 -20.05 -22.00 6.58
CA VAL A 191 -18.84 -21.76 5.77
C VAL A 191 -18.56 -20.26 5.66
N THR A 192 -19.59 -19.46 5.38
CA THR A 192 -19.47 -17.99 5.33
C THR A 192 -18.99 -17.42 6.66
N TRP A 193 -19.51 -17.92 7.77
CA TRP A 193 -19.11 -17.47 9.11
C TRP A 193 -17.67 -17.86 9.45
N TYR A 194 -17.28 -19.12 9.23
CA TYR A 194 -15.89 -19.56 9.39
C TYR A 194 -14.94 -18.70 8.56
N PHE A 195 -15.33 -18.42 7.32
CA PHE A 195 -14.54 -17.59 6.42
C PHE A 195 -14.38 -16.17 6.96
N THR A 196 -15.44 -15.53 7.44
CA THR A 196 -15.38 -14.21 8.08
C THR A 196 -14.42 -14.21 9.27
N ILE A 197 -14.52 -15.20 10.17
CA ILE A 197 -13.64 -15.32 11.34
C ILE A 197 -12.16 -15.41 10.91
N GLU A 198 -11.87 -16.30 9.96
CA GLU A 198 -10.50 -16.52 9.51
C GLU A 198 -9.95 -15.34 8.71
N LEU A 199 -10.80 -14.64 7.95
CA LEU A 199 -10.42 -13.42 7.25
C LEU A 199 -10.06 -12.31 8.23
N VAL A 200 -10.90 -12.05 9.25
CA VAL A 200 -10.63 -11.06 10.30
C VAL A 200 -9.32 -11.39 11.01
N ARG A 201 -9.12 -12.66 11.36
CA ARG A 201 -7.89 -13.14 12.02
C ARG A 201 -6.66 -12.91 11.16
N THR A 202 -6.75 -13.28 9.89
CA THR A 202 -5.62 -13.25 8.98
C THR A 202 -5.26 -11.82 8.60
N VAL A 203 -6.23 -10.99 8.23
CA VAL A 203 -6.04 -9.58 7.88
C VAL A 203 -5.51 -8.79 9.08
N GLY A 204 -6.09 -9.00 10.27
CA GLY A 204 -5.62 -8.38 11.51
C GLY A 204 -4.19 -8.80 11.87
N LEU A 205 -3.86 -10.09 11.73
CA LEU A 205 -2.51 -10.59 12.00
C LEU A 205 -1.49 -10.05 10.99
N ILE A 206 -1.82 -9.98 9.70
CA ILE A 206 -0.96 -9.38 8.67
C ILE A 206 -0.67 -7.91 9.02
N ALA A 207 -1.69 -7.14 9.38
CA ALA A 207 -1.54 -5.74 9.77
C ALA A 207 -0.62 -5.56 11.00
N ASP A 208 -0.83 -6.36 12.05
CA ASP A 208 0.03 -6.35 13.25
C ASP A 208 1.48 -6.71 12.92
N CYS A 209 1.69 -7.76 12.11
CA CYS A 209 3.03 -8.22 11.75
C CYS A 209 3.75 -7.23 10.84
N LEU A 210 3.05 -6.64 9.86
CA LEU A 210 3.59 -5.56 9.03
C LEU A 210 3.97 -4.35 9.88
N ARG A 211 3.14 -3.96 10.86
CA ARG A 211 3.44 -2.84 11.76
C ARG A 211 4.68 -3.09 12.62
N ARG A 212 4.85 -4.31 13.13
CA ARG A 212 5.93 -4.66 14.07
C ARG A 212 7.23 -5.16 13.42
N GLY A 213 7.16 -5.61 12.17
CA GLY A 213 8.25 -6.27 11.46
C GLY A 213 8.48 -7.71 11.93
N ASP A 214 7.40 -8.47 12.16
CA ASP A 214 7.43 -9.88 12.61
C ASP A 214 7.24 -10.84 11.43
N ASP A 215 8.33 -11.17 10.74
CA ASP A 215 8.28 -12.01 9.53
C ASP A 215 7.76 -13.44 9.80
N PRO A 216 8.19 -14.16 10.86
CA PRO A 216 7.73 -15.53 11.07
C PRO A 216 6.21 -15.64 11.27
N ARG A 217 5.58 -14.68 11.96
CA ARG A 217 4.12 -14.63 12.09
C ARG A 217 3.45 -14.14 10.81
N LEU A 218 4.07 -13.20 10.09
CA LEU A 218 3.59 -12.72 8.79
C LEU A 218 3.51 -13.86 7.77
N ASP A 219 4.53 -14.69 7.66
CA ASP A 219 4.57 -15.82 6.72
C ASP A 219 3.43 -16.81 6.98
N ARG A 220 3.15 -17.10 8.25
CA ARG A 220 2.01 -17.95 8.65
C ARG A 220 0.67 -17.33 8.28
N ALA A 221 0.51 -16.03 8.52
CA ALA A 221 -0.71 -15.31 8.17
C ALA A 221 -0.92 -15.28 6.65
N MET A 222 0.14 -15.02 5.88
CA MET A 222 0.10 -15.04 4.42
C MET A 222 -0.23 -16.44 3.87
N ALA A 223 0.30 -17.51 4.47
CA ALA A 223 -0.05 -18.89 4.10
C ALA A 223 -1.54 -19.17 4.33
N LYS A 224 -2.10 -18.73 5.47
CA LYS A 224 -3.53 -18.85 5.76
C LYS A 224 -4.38 -18.03 4.78
N LEU A 225 -3.96 -16.81 4.41
CA LEU A 225 -4.68 -15.98 3.43
C LEU A 225 -4.72 -16.63 2.04
N ARG A 226 -3.61 -17.25 1.61
CA ARG A 226 -3.56 -18.00 0.35
C ARG A 226 -4.51 -19.20 0.37
N ALA A 227 -4.56 -19.94 1.47
CA ALA A 227 -5.51 -21.04 1.63
C ALA A 227 -6.98 -20.56 1.60
N LEU A 228 -7.28 -19.40 2.21
CA LEU A 228 -8.60 -18.78 2.14
C LEU A 228 -8.97 -18.38 0.70
N ASP A 229 -8.04 -17.80 -0.06
CA ASP A 229 -8.26 -17.45 -1.47
C ASP A 229 -8.55 -18.69 -2.33
N GLU A 230 -7.76 -19.76 -2.18
CA GLU A 230 -7.97 -21.03 -2.88
C GLU A 230 -9.32 -21.69 -2.55
N MET A 231 -9.74 -21.61 -1.29
CA MET A 231 -11.06 -22.07 -0.85
C MET A 231 -12.17 -21.20 -1.45
N ALA A 232 -11.99 -19.88 -1.44
CA ALA A 232 -13.02 -18.95 -1.89
C ALA A 232 -13.36 -19.11 -3.37
N ALA A 233 -12.36 -19.39 -4.20
CA ALA A 233 -12.54 -19.68 -5.62
C ALA A 233 -13.44 -20.90 -5.92
N ARG A 234 -13.71 -21.75 -4.92
CA ARG A 234 -14.54 -22.96 -5.06
C ARG A 234 -15.90 -22.84 -4.37
N THR A 235 -16.03 -21.91 -3.44
CA THR A 235 -17.15 -21.89 -2.49
C THR A 235 -18.00 -20.63 -2.56
N PHE A 236 -17.43 -19.50 -2.97
CA PHE A 236 -18.17 -18.24 -3.10
C PHE A 236 -18.49 -17.88 -4.54
N SER A 237 -19.31 -16.85 -4.72
CA SER A 237 -19.53 -16.23 -6.02
C SER A 237 -18.25 -15.65 -6.62
N ASP A 238 -18.21 -15.50 -7.94
CA ASP A 238 -17.07 -14.95 -8.66
C ASP A 238 -16.62 -13.59 -8.10
N ASP A 239 -17.57 -12.70 -7.77
CA ASP A 239 -17.24 -11.37 -7.23
C ASP A 239 -16.58 -11.44 -5.85
N ALA A 240 -17.08 -12.30 -4.95
CA ALA A 240 -16.51 -12.46 -3.62
C ALA A 240 -15.12 -13.10 -3.68
N ALA A 241 -14.94 -14.12 -4.54
CA ALA A 241 -13.64 -14.71 -4.81
C ALA A 241 -12.64 -13.70 -5.40
N LEU A 242 -13.08 -12.84 -6.32
CA LEU A 242 -12.25 -11.77 -6.91
C LEU A 242 -11.75 -10.79 -5.86
N VAL A 243 -12.61 -10.36 -4.93
CA VAL A 243 -12.23 -9.46 -3.84
C VAL A 243 -11.15 -10.10 -2.98
N LEU A 244 -11.29 -11.38 -2.66
CA LEU A 244 -10.30 -12.09 -1.84
C LEU A 244 -8.97 -12.27 -2.56
N SER A 245 -8.99 -12.61 -3.85
CA SER A 245 -7.77 -12.65 -4.65
C SER A 245 -7.09 -11.28 -4.68
N LEU A 246 -7.85 -10.18 -4.80
CA LEU A 246 -7.30 -8.83 -4.75
C LEU A 246 -6.70 -8.51 -3.38
N ILE A 247 -7.38 -8.86 -2.28
CA ILE A 247 -6.86 -8.65 -0.92
C ILE A 247 -5.55 -9.43 -0.71
N ARG A 248 -5.49 -10.70 -1.13
CA ARG A 248 -4.26 -11.50 -1.10
C ARG A 248 -3.17 -10.85 -1.94
N ASP A 249 -3.49 -10.46 -3.17
CA ASP A 249 -2.55 -9.84 -4.10
C ASP A 249 -1.97 -8.53 -3.58
N VAL A 250 -2.80 -7.73 -2.90
CA VAL A 250 -2.42 -6.48 -2.23
C VAL A 250 -1.58 -6.77 -0.98
N ALA A 251 -1.94 -7.80 -0.19
CA ALA A 251 -1.15 -8.23 0.95
C ALA A 251 0.26 -8.65 0.52
N ASP A 252 0.41 -9.48 -0.52
CA ASP A 252 1.72 -9.83 -1.08
C ASP A 252 2.53 -8.58 -1.47
N ARG A 253 1.86 -7.58 -2.06
CA ARG A 253 2.49 -6.30 -2.41
C ARG A 253 2.93 -5.50 -1.18
N PHE A 254 2.11 -5.43 -0.11
CA PHE A 254 2.48 -4.75 1.12
C PHE A 254 3.68 -5.41 1.80
N VAL A 255 3.73 -6.75 1.82
CA VAL A 255 4.89 -7.50 2.32
C VAL A 255 6.14 -7.13 1.52
N ALA A 256 6.06 -7.17 0.19
CA ALA A 256 7.19 -6.85 -0.69
C ALA A 256 7.66 -5.38 -0.57
N ALA A 257 6.73 -4.47 -0.28
CA ALA A 257 6.97 -3.03 -0.19
C ALA A 257 7.23 -2.53 1.23
N SER A 258 7.29 -3.41 2.24
CA SER A 258 7.51 -3.02 3.63
C SER A 258 8.89 -2.37 3.83
N ILE A 259 8.93 -1.28 4.60
CA ILE A 259 10.17 -0.54 4.94
C ILE A 259 11.18 -1.39 5.72
N TYR A 260 10.73 -2.45 6.42
CA TYR A 260 11.63 -3.33 7.17
C TYR A 260 12.69 -4.00 6.29
N LYS A 261 12.33 -4.36 5.06
CA LYS A 261 13.24 -5.06 4.14
C LYS A 261 14.48 -4.23 3.80
N PRO A 262 14.37 -3.01 3.26
CA PRO A 262 15.56 -2.18 2.99
C PRO A 262 16.29 -1.76 4.26
N LEU A 263 15.59 -1.53 5.38
CA LEU A 263 16.22 -1.18 6.65
C LEU A 263 17.09 -2.31 7.20
N ARG A 264 16.63 -3.57 7.14
CA ARG A 264 17.45 -4.73 7.53
C ARG A 264 18.64 -4.93 6.59
N ALA A 265 18.48 -4.64 5.29
CA ALA A 265 19.60 -4.66 4.35
C ALA A 265 20.65 -3.59 4.69
N LEU A 266 20.22 -2.39 5.06
CA LEU A 266 21.11 -1.33 5.55
C LEU A 266 21.78 -1.71 6.88
N ALA A 267 21.07 -2.40 7.77
CA ALA A 267 21.58 -2.84 9.08
C ALA A 267 22.83 -3.72 8.98
N VAL A 268 23.05 -4.41 7.84
CA VAL A 268 24.28 -5.20 7.59
C VAL A 268 25.54 -4.35 7.74
N LEU A 269 25.47 -3.05 7.43
CA LEU A 269 26.59 -2.12 7.59
C LEU A 269 26.99 -1.92 9.06
N ARG A 270 26.03 -2.00 9.99
CA ARG A 270 26.26 -1.88 11.43
C ARG A 270 25.18 -2.66 12.22
N PRO A 271 25.35 -3.98 12.41
CA PRO A 271 24.30 -4.85 12.96
C PRO A 271 23.82 -4.45 14.36
N GLU A 272 24.70 -3.85 15.16
CA GLU A 272 24.41 -3.33 16.51
C GLU A 272 23.30 -2.27 16.52
N ARG A 273 23.04 -1.59 15.39
CA ARG A 273 22.00 -0.56 15.26
C ARG A 273 20.68 -1.10 14.72
N LEU A 274 20.54 -2.41 14.52
CA LEU A 274 19.31 -3.02 14.00
C LEU A 274 18.07 -2.65 14.82
N SER A 275 18.15 -2.68 16.16
CA SER A 275 17.04 -2.30 17.04
C SER A 275 16.56 -0.87 16.79
N LYS A 276 17.48 0.08 16.62
CA LYS A 276 17.16 1.47 16.30
C LYS A 276 16.46 1.61 14.95
N LEU A 277 16.92 0.85 13.94
CA LEU A 277 16.27 0.84 12.62
C LEU A 277 14.87 0.21 12.68
N THR A 278 14.67 -0.81 13.53
CA THR A 278 13.36 -1.38 13.81
C THR A 278 12.43 -0.34 14.45
N ASP A 279 12.90 0.44 15.43
CA ASP A 279 12.10 1.49 16.06
C ASP A 279 11.79 2.63 15.07
N TYR A 280 12.75 3.01 14.23
CA TYR A 280 12.51 3.95 13.14
C TYR A 280 11.44 3.44 12.17
N ALA A 281 11.48 2.16 11.80
CA ALA A 281 10.46 1.55 10.94
C ALA A 281 9.07 1.62 11.58
N ARG A 282 8.95 1.31 12.88
CA ARG A 282 7.69 1.40 13.64
C ARG A 282 7.13 2.82 13.65
N ASP A 283 7.99 3.83 13.83
CA ASP A 283 7.60 5.24 13.71
C ASP A 283 7.16 5.61 12.29
N GLN A 284 7.76 5.04 11.24
CA GLN A 284 7.25 5.25 9.89
C GLN A 284 5.87 4.61 9.68
N PHE A 285 5.60 3.44 10.26
CA PHE A 285 4.28 2.83 10.23
C PHE A 285 3.21 3.67 10.92
N SER A 286 3.49 4.21 12.11
CA SER A 286 2.53 5.07 12.84
C SER A 286 2.22 6.38 12.09
N ARG A 287 3.10 6.79 11.17
CA ARG A 287 2.93 7.96 10.30
C ARG A 287 2.34 7.64 8.93
N GLY A 288 1.90 6.40 8.69
CA GLY A 288 1.32 5.96 7.41
C GLY A 288 2.35 5.82 6.28
N ARG A 289 3.63 5.62 6.61
CA ARG A 289 4.75 5.54 5.65
C ARG A 289 5.53 4.22 5.72
N GLY A 290 4.94 3.19 6.34
CA GLY A 290 5.56 1.87 6.47
C GLY A 290 5.57 1.06 5.17
N ILE A 291 4.66 1.35 4.24
CA ILE A 291 4.60 0.73 2.90
C ILE A 291 5.19 1.69 1.88
N LEU A 292 6.26 1.24 1.22
CA LEU A 292 7.04 2.04 0.30
C LEU A 292 6.43 2.06 -1.10
N TRP A 293 6.53 3.20 -1.76
CA TRP A 293 6.14 3.34 -3.16
C TRP A 293 7.23 2.74 -4.06
N THR A 294 6.86 2.35 -5.28
CA THR A 294 7.81 1.77 -6.24
C THR A 294 9.03 2.65 -6.46
N SER A 295 8.84 3.98 -6.53
CA SER A 295 9.92 4.96 -6.62
C SER A 295 10.87 4.95 -5.42
N GLN A 296 10.33 4.73 -4.21
CA GLN A 296 11.12 4.65 -2.99
C GLN A 296 11.91 3.36 -2.95
N LEU A 297 11.30 2.22 -3.31
CA LEU A 297 11.99 0.93 -3.41
C LEU A 297 13.17 0.98 -4.37
N GLN A 298 12.96 1.54 -5.57
CA GLN A 298 14.04 1.75 -6.56
C GLN A 298 15.14 2.67 -6.02
N GLY A 299 14.77 3.77 -5.36
CA GLY A 299 15.72 4.68 -4.73
C GLY A 299 16.55 4.01 -3.63
N LEU A 300 15.92 3.15 -2.81
CA LEU A 300 16.61 2.42 -1.75
C LEU A 300 17.48 1.27 -2.29
N GLU A 301 17.07 0.59 -3.36
CA GLU A 301 17.91 -0.39 -4.06
C GLU A 301 19.19 0.27 -4.60
N ARG A 302 19.05 1.48 -5.18
CA ARG A 302 20.21 2.29 -5.60
C ARG A 302 21.06 2.73 -4.42
N LEU A 303 20.44 3.23 -3.34
CA LEU A 303 21.15 3.63 -2.12
C LEU A 303 21.96 2.48 -1.51
N LEU A 304 21.48 1.23 -1.61
CA LEU A 304 22.19 0.05 -1.13
C LEU A 304 23.41 -0.32 -1.97
N ARG A 305 23.42 0.00 -3.27
CA ARG A 305 24.49 -0.38 -4.23
C ARG A 305 25.50 0.74 -4.52
N ASP A 306 25.02 1.96 -4.62
CA ASP A 306 25.76 3.11 -5.16
C ASP A 306 26.08 4.13 -4.05
N ASP A 307 27.18 4.87 -4.19
CA ASP A 307 27.53 5.97 -3.29
C ASP A 307 26.91 7.32 -3.73
N SER A 308 26.41 7.42 -4.97
CA SER A 308 25.74 8.64 -5.47
C SER A 308 24.74 8.32 -6.58
N PHE A 309 23.52 8.87 -6.51
CA PHE A 309 22.49 8.69 -7.53
C PHE A 309 21.54 9.89 -7.60
N ALA A 310 20.82 9.99 -8.72
CA ALA A 310 19.74 10.95 -8.91
C ALA A 310 18.39 10.22 -8.98
N LEU A 311 17.40 10.71 -8.22
CA LEU A 311 16.04 10.15 -8.20
C LEU A 311 15.03 11.10 -8.83
N CYS A 312 14.72 10.88 -10.11
CA CYS A 312 13.71 11.65 -10.85
C CYS A 312 12.33 11.04 -10.64
N THR A 313 11.51 11.66 -9.79
CA THR A 313 10.15 11.20 -9.49
C THR A 313 9.15 12.36 -9.52
N PRO A 314 7.88 12.12 -9.89
CA PRO A 314 6.82 13.12 -9.77
C PRO A 314 6.71 13.73 -8.36
N THR A 315 6.15 14.94 -8.26
CA THR A 315 5.89 15.56 -6.95
C THR A 315 4.98 14.66 -6.11
N GLY A 316 5.22 14.58 -4.80
CA GLY A 316 4.47 13.71 -3.89
C GLY A 316 4.95 12.25 -3.84
N SER A 317 5.90 11.82 -4.69
CA SER A 317 6.40 10.43 -4.74
C SER A 317 7.31 9.97 -3.59
N GLY A 318 7.28 10.65 -2.45
CA GLY A 318 7.98 10.21 -1.24
C GLY A 318 9.51 10.35 -1.25
N LYS A 319 10.06 11.28 -2.06
CA LYS A 319 11.52 11.56 -2.17
C LYS A 319 12.22 11.75 -0.83
N THR A 320 11.56 12.44 0.11
CA THR A 320 12.14 12.74 1.42
C THR A 320 12.52 11.49 2.20
N LEU A 321 11.74 10.40 2.10
CA LEU A 321 12.07 9.17 2.82
C LEU A 321 13.39 8.56 2.33
N VAL A 322 13.61 8.56 1.00
CA VAL A 322 14.86 8.06 0.42
C VAL A 322 16.04 8.92 0.87
N ALA A 323 15.86 10.25 0.92
CA ALA A 323 16.89 11.16 1.45
C ALA A 323 17.17 10.91 2.95
N ASN A 324 16.13 10.69 3.77
CA ASN A 324 16.28 10.37 5.18
C ASN A 324 17.04 9.03 5.37
N MET A 325 16.78 8.03 4.52
CA MET A 325 17.52 6.77 4.52
C MET A 325 18.98 6.93 4.10
N ALA A 326 19.29 7.87 3.21
CA ALA A 326 20.67 8.20 2.87
C ALA A 326 21.41 8.81 4.08
N ILE A 327 20.75 9.71 4.82
CA ILE A 327 21.28 10.27 6.07
C ILE A 327 21.53 9.17 7.09
N VAL A 328 20.56 8.27 7.30
CA VAL A 328 20.71 7.14 8.22
C VAL A 328 21.89 6.25 7.80
N LYS A 329 22.00 5.89 6.50
CA LYS A 329 23.10 5.07 5.98
C LYS A 329 24.46 5.72 6.28
N GLU A 330 24.66 6.96 5.85
CA GLU A 330 25.97 7.59 5.92
C GLU A 330 26.34 8.02 7.35
N LEU A 331 25.44 8.70 8.06
CA LEU A 331 25.73 9.26 9.37
C LEU A 331 25.63 8.25 10.52
N LEU A 332 24.72 7.27 10.42
CA LEU A 332 24.44 6.36 11.52
C LEU A 332 25.05 4.98 11.32
N LEU A 333 25.15 4.50 10.08
CA LEU A 333 25.61 3.13 9.82
C LEU A 333 27.06 3.08 9.35
N ARG A 334 27.49 3.94 8.42
CA ARG A 334 28.86 3.97 7.89
C ARG A 334 29.85 4.77 8.72
N ALA A 335 29.45 5.92 9.25
CA ALA A 335 30.39 6.80 9.95
C ALA A 335 30.94 6.14 11.23
N GLU A 336 32.27 6.11 11.35
CA GLU A 336 32.97 5.66 12.54
C GLU A 336 32.98 6.74 13.63
N PRO A 337 33.06 6.36 14.92
CA PRO A 337 33.21 7.32 16.01
C PRO A 337 34.47 8.16 15.81
N ALA A 338 34.31 9.48 15.82
CA ALA A 338 35.39 10.45 15.66
C ALA A 338 35.20 11.62 16.64
N ALA A 339 36.25 12.42 16.85
CA ALA A 339 36.19 13.61 17.70
C ALA A 339 35.22 14.68 17.17
N ILE A 340 35.02 14.70 15.84
CA ILE A 340 34.01 15.52 15.17
C ILE A 340 33.05 14.55 14.47
N GLY A 341 31.77 14.71 14.75
CA GLY A 341 30.73 13.87 14.18
C GLY A 341 30.59 14.05 12.67
N PRO A 342 30.06 13.04 11.96
CA PRO A 342 29.87 13.11 10.52
C PRO A 342 28.80 14.16 10.15
N LEU A 343 28.96 14.82 9.00
CA LEU A 343 28.09 15.90 8.53
C LEU A 343 27.37 15.49 7.24
N ALA A 344 26.05 15.67 7.19
CA ALA A 344 25.27 15.60 5.95
C ALA A 344 24.75 16.99 5.59
N LEU A 345 24.93 17.39 4.33
CA LEU A 345 24.40 18.63 3.77
C LEU A 345 23.09 18.35 3.01
N TYR A 346 21.98 18.92 3.48
CA TYR A 346 20.67 18.84 2.83
C TYR A 346 20.36 20.17 2.14
N ILE A 347 20.36 20.18 0.80
CA ILE A 347 20.15 21.40 0.01
C ILE A 347 18.69 21.50 -0.45
N VAL A 348 18.06 22.65 -0.20
CA VAL A 348 16.69 22.96 -0.63
C VAL A 348 16.61 24.26 -1.43
N PRO A 349 15.63 24.39 -2.34
CA PRO A 349 15.46 25.59 -3.17
C PRO A 349 14.94 26.83 -2.41
N SER A 350 14.27 26.67 -1.26
CA SER A 350 13.60 27.78 -0.57
C SER A 350 13.68 27.65 0.95
N ARG A 351 13.55 28.80 1.65
CA ARG A 351 13.53 28.86 3.13
C ARG A 351 12.29 28.15 3.71
N ALA A 352 11.14 28.26 3.05
CA ALA A 352 9.91 27.60 3.48
C ALA A 352 10.07 26.08 3.50
N LEU A 353 10.64 25.52 2.43
CA LEU A 353 10.93 24.08 2.36
C LEU A 353 12.04 23.67 3.34
N ALA A 354 12.99 24.58 3.63
CA ALA A 354 14.02 24.33 4.64
C ALA A 354 13.41 24.14 6.03
N ASN A 355 12.51 25.03 6.45
CA ASN A 355 11.78 24.91 7.71
C ASN A 355 10.98 23.60 7.79
N GLU A 356 10.31 23.22 6.70
CA GLU A 356 9.53 21.97 6.64
C GLU A 356 10.44 20.74 6.81
N VAL A 357 11.57 20.72 6.09
CA VAL A 357 12.55 19.62 6.17
C VAL A 357 13.21 19.56 7.55
N GLU A 358 13.55 20.71 8.15
CA GLU A 358 14.12 20.78 9.51
C GLU A 358 13.17 20.24 10.55
N ALA A 359 11.90 20.68 10.55
CA ALA A 359 10.89 20.19 11.46
C ALA A 359 10.69 18.67 11.30
N LYS A 360 10.64 18.19 10.06
CA LYS A 360 10.47 16.76 9.77
C LYS A 360 11.66 15.92 10.23
N LEU A 361 12.89 16.30 9.85
CA LEU A 361 14.10 15.59 10.26
C LEU A 361 14.31 15.64 11.77
N THR A 362 13.98 16.75 12.43
CA THR A 362 14.02 16.84 13.89
C THR A 362 13.06 15.83 14.53
N SER A 363 11.85 15.70 13.98
CA SER A 363 10.85 14.75 14.49
C SER A 363 11.19 13.28 14.26
N GLU A 364 12.06 12.97 13.29
CA GLU A 364 12.38 11.60 12.86
C GLU A 364 13.78 11.15 13.33
N LEU A 365 14.75 12.06 13.39
CA LEU A 365 16.17 11.78 13.62
C LEU A 365 16.80 12.71 14.68
N GLY A 366 16.05 13.58 15.34
CA GLY A 366 16.59 14.56 16.30
C GLY A 366 17.19 13.94 17.57
N ARG A 367 16.87 12.67 17.86
CA ARG A 367 17.49 11.93 18.97
C ARG A 367 18.91 11.50 18.61
N GLU A 368 19.13 11.14 17.35
CA GLU A 368 20.39 10.59 16.84
C GLU A 368 21.32 11.68 16.28
N CYS A 369 20.75 12.69 15.64
CA CYS A 369 21.47 13.73 14.92
C CYS A 369 21.14 15.13 15.48
N LEU A 370 22.11 16.04 15.42
CA LEU A 370 21.87 17.46 15.53
C LEU A 370 21.34 17.98 14.18
N ILE A 371 20.11 18.46 14.14
CA ILE A 371 19.49 19.03 12.93
C ILE A 371 19.55 20.56 13.05
N THR A 372 20.11 21.24 12.05
CA THR A 372 20.25 22.70 12.07
C THR A 372 20.22 23.32 10.68
N GLY A 373 19.68 24.54 10.58
CA GLY A 373 19.53 25.28 9.33
C GLY A 373 20.52 26.44 9.09
N LEU A 374 21.09 26.51 7.90
CA LEU A 374 21.77 27.67 7.32
C LEU A 374 20.84 28.41 6.35
N TYR A 375 19.74 28.97 6.86
CA TYR A 375 18.79 29.76 6.04
C TYR A 375 18.10 30.92 6.79
N GLY A 376 18.85 31.75 7.51
CA GLY A 376 18.38 33.00 8.14
C GLY A 376 19.47 33.69 9.01
N GLY A 377 19.37 35.02 9.18
CA GLY A 377 20.09 35.88 10.15
C GLY A 377 21.62 36.03 9.98
N ALA A 378 22.16 37.21 10.31
CA ALA A 378 23.61 37.49 10.35
C ALA A 378 24.29 37.01 11.65
N ASP A 379 23.57 36.28 12.51
CA ASP A 379 24.06 35.84 13.80
C ASP A 379 24.66 34.44 13.69
N TRP A 380 25.99 34.41 13.68
CA TRP A 380 26.85 33.23 13.61
C TRP A 380 27.03 32.53 14.98
N GLY A 381 26.53 33.12 16.08
CA GLY A 381 27.01 32.79 17.44
C GLY A 381 26.47 31.50 18.09
N ILE A 382 25.30 31.00 17.68
CA ILE A 382 24.73 29.72 18.20
C ILE A 382 24.99 28.56 17.21
N THR A 383 25.39 28.91 15.99
CA THR A 383 25.48 28.00 14.85
C THR A 383 26.85 27.34 14.70
N ASP A 384 27.91 27.65 15.45
CA ASP A 384 29.20 26.93 15.29
C ASP A 384 29.36 25.73 16.24
N ALA A 385 28.40 25.50 17.13
CA ALA A 385 28.41 24.34 18.04
C ALA A 385 28.45 23.00 17.28
N TRP A 386 27.97 22.96 16.03
CA TRP A 386 28.06 21.76 15.18
C TRP A 386 29.45 21.51 14.60
N LEU A 387 30.36 22.49 14.56
CA LEU A 387 31.75 22.32 14.09
C LEU A 387 32.61 21.56 15.12
N THR A 388 32.18 21.51 16.38
CA THR A 388 32.94 20.95 17.49
C THR A 388 32.23 19.80 18.19
N THR A 389 31.05 19.40 17.72
CA THR A 389 30.31 18.28 18.29
C THR A 389 30.82 16.94 17.75
N ASP A 390 30.82 15.93 18.62
CA ASP A 390 31.05 14.52 18.30
C ASP A 390 29.78 13.82 17.75
N ARG A 391 28.62 14.48 17.82
CA ARG A 391 27.34 13.94 17.33
C ARG A 391 27.22 14.10 15.82
N PRO A 392 26.54 13.17 15.12
CA PRO A 392 26.19 13.37 13.71
C PRO A 392 25.35 14.63 13.49
N VAL A 393 25.64 15.37 12.42
CA VAL A 393 24.99 16.65 12.10
C VAL A 393 24.31 16.58 10.74
N VAL A 394 23.07 17.09 10.65
CA VAL A 394 22.41 17.38 9.39
C VAL A 394 22.25 18.89 9.24
N LEU A 395 22.93 19.44 8.26
CA LEU A 395 22.96 20.87 7.95
C LEU A 395 22.04 21.15 6.76
N ILE A 396 20.99 21.91 6.98
CA ILE A 396 20.00 22.21 5.94
C ILE A 396 20.32 23.60 5.38
N ALA A 397 20.52 23.73 4.07
CA ALA A 397 20.93 24.98 3.45
C ALA A 397 20.12 25.30 2.20
N THR A 398 20.03 26.60 1.88
CA THR A 398 19.50 27.06 0.59
C THR A 398 20.61 27.25 -0.43
N CYS A 399 20.37 26.97 -1.71
CA CYS A 399 21.41 27.04 -2.76
C CYS A 399 22.19 28.36 -2.78
N ARG A 400 21.52 29.50 -2.54
CA ARG A 400 22.18 30.83 -2.52
C ARG A 400 23.21 30.99 -1.41
N ARG A 401 23.04 30.30 -0.27
CA ARG A 401 23.90 30.49 0.92
C ARG A 401 25.13 29.58 0.93
N LEU A 402 25.15 28.54 0.10
CA LEU A 402 26.33 27.68 -0.06
C LEU A 402 27.39 28.26 -1.01
N GLN A 403 26.99 29.25 -1.80
CA GLN A 403 27.85 29.94 -2.77
C GLN A 403 28.46 31.23 -2.21
N SER A 404 27.98 31.69 -1.04
CA SER A 404 28.47 32.84 -0.29
C SER A 404 29.38 32.38 0.83
#